data_AF-A0A4C1Y4D7-F1
#
_entry.id   AF-A0A4C1Y4D7-F1
#
_cell.length_a   1.000
_cell.length_b   1.000
_cell.length_c   1.000
_cell.angle_alpha   90.00
_cell.angle_beta   90.00
_cell.angle_gamma   90.00
#
_symmetry.space_group_name_H-M   'P 1'
#
loop_
_entity.id
_entity.type
_entity.pdbx_description
1 polymer ?
#
loop_
_entity_poly.entity_id
_entity_poly.type
_entity_poly.pdbx_seq_one_letter_code
_entity_poly.pdbx_strand_id
1 'polypeptide(L)'
;MESSESDEEGVGTWRKRSKRGISASDQYKRNVIKKARVQGKEYINHKNNQVNKVEIGPACNCKKKWYDKVTEEEDRISIFGKFYDMSKNEQDIYLQGLIERRDVARRRSK
;
A
#
# COMPACT_ATOMS: atom_id res chain seq x y z
N MET A 1 -1.63 -70.15 -21.22
CA MET A 1 -2.31 -69.01 -21.90
C MET A 1 -2.88 -68.14 -20.81
N GLU A 2 -2.40 -66.90 -20.80
CA GLU A 2 -2.81 -65.66 -20.09
C GLU A 2 -4.00 -65.71 -19.13
N SER A 3 -3.83 -65.17 -17.92
CA SER A 3 -4.14 -63.74 -17.68
C SER A 3 -3.71 -63.28 -16.28
N SER A 4 -2.98 -62.17 -16.26
CA SER A 4 -2.67 -61.30 -15.13
C SER A 4 -3.92 -60.54 -14.67
N GLU A 5 -4.00 -60.16 -13.39
CA GLU A 5 -4.50 -58.84 -13.02
C GLU A 5 -4.05 -58.49 -11.59
N SER A 6 -3.26 -57.42 -11.50
CA SER A 6 -2.78 -56.81 -10.26
C SER A 6 -3.82 -55.80 -9.79
N ASP A 7 -4.36 -55.98 -8.59
CA ASP A 7 -5.22 -54.98 -7.94
C ASP A 7 -4.38 -53.78 -7.48
N GLU A 8 -4.41 -52.71 -8.26
CA GLU A 8 -3.81 -51.42 -7.98
C GLU A 8 -4.52 -50.73 -6.79
N GLU A 9 -3.72 -50.38 -5.79
CA GLU A 9 -4.04 -49.55 -4.63
C GLU A 9 -4.71 -48.23 -5.05
N GLY A 10 -6.01 -48.10 -4.75
CA GLY A 10 -6.76 -46.85 -4.92
C GLY A 10 -6.32 -45.77 -3.94
N VAL A 11 -5.27 -45.01 -4.29
CA VAL A 11 -4.87 -43.79 -3.57
C VAL A 11 -5.98 -42.75 -3.68
N GLY A 12 -6.79 -42.66 -2.63
CA GLY A 12 -7.83 -41.65 -2.48
C GLY A 12 -7.27 -40.24 -2.66
N THR A 13 -7.62 -39.60 -3.77
CA THR A 13 -7.28 -38.19 -3.99
C THR A 13 -8.13 -37.32 -3.07
N TRP A 14 -7.57 -36.96 -1.92
CA TRP A 14 -8.14 -35.93 -1.06
C TRP A 14 -8.20 -34.62 -1.84
N ARG A 15 -9.37 -34.28 -2.39
CA ARG A 15 -9.58 -32.98 -3.04
C ARG A 15 -9.31 -31.90 -2.00
N LYS A 16 -8.18 -31.18 -2.16
CA LYS A 16 -7.87 -29.99 -1.35
C LYS A 16 -9.06 -29.06 -1.46
N ARG A 17 -9.80 -28.89 -0.36
CA ARG A 17 -10.95 -27.99 -0.28
C ARG A 17 -10.45 -26.60 -0.64
N SER A 18 -10.78 -26.13 -1.85
CA SER A 18 -10.50 -24.77 -2.28
C SER A 18 -11.00 -23.82 -1.18
N LYS A 19 -10.08 -23.05 -0.59
CA LYS A 19 -10.43 -22.03 0.39
C LYS A 19 -11.31 -21.02 -0.36
N ARG A 20 -12.62 -21.07 -0.13
CA ARG A 20 -13.59 -20.11 -0.69
C ARG A 20 -13.09 -18.70 -0.37
N GLY A 21 -12.96 -17.85 -1.41
CA GLY A 21 -12.50 -16.47 -1.25
C GLY A 21 -10.99 -16.22 -1.41
N ILE A 22 -10.26 -17.05 -2.17
CA ILE A 22 -8.86 -16.78 -2.56
C ILE A 22 -8.71 -16.47 -4.06
N SER A 23 -9.75 -16.66 -4.87
CA SER A 23 -9.70 -16.28 -6.28
C SER A 23 -9.68 -14.76 -6.42
N ALA A 24 -8.59 -14.24 -7.01
CA ALA A 24 -8.39 -12.84 -7.38
C ALA A 24 -8.55 -11.81 -6.24
N SER A 25 -7.79 -11.98 -5.15
CA SER A 25 -7.79 -11.05 -4.02
C SER A 25 -7.50 -9.59 -4.40
N ASP A 26 -6.71 -9.37 -5.46
CA ASP A 26 -6.41 -8.03 -5.98
C ASP A 26 -7.63 -7.29 -6.53
N GLN A 27 -8.65 -8.02 -6.98
CA GLN A 27 -9.88 -7.46 -7.52
C GLN A 27 -10.88 -7.08 -6.43
N TYR A 28 -10.62 -7.45 -5.17
CA TYR A 28 -11.50 -7.04 -4.07
C TYR A 28 -11.52 -5.52 -3.99
N LYS A 29 -12.74 -4.95 -3.99
CA LYS A 29 -12.97 -3.50 -3.92
C LYS A 29 -12.08 -2.81 -2.87
N ARG A 30 -11.92 -3.44 -1.70
CA ARG A 30 -11.03 -2.98 -0.63
C ARG A 30 -9.56 -2.90 -1.05
N ASN A 31 -9.05 -3.91 -1.74
CA ASN A 31 -7.64 -3.97 -2.16
C ASN A 31 -7.37 -3.01 -3.32
N VAL A 32 -8.30 -2.88 -4.27
CA VAL A 32 -8.24 -1.86 -5.33
C VAL A 32 -8.17 -0.45 -4.73
N ILE A 33 -9.08 -0.13 -3.80
CA ILE A 33 -9.09 1.17 -3.11
C ILE A 33 -7.78 1.40 -2.34
N LYS A 34 -7.30 0.40 -1.61
CA LYS A 34 -6.03 0.51 -0.88
C LYS A 34 -4.85 0.78 -1.81
N LYS A 35 -4.73 0.04 -2.91
CA LYS A 35 -3.65 0.24 -3.90
C LYS A 35 -3.71 1.64 -4.52
N ALA A 36 -4.90 2.09 -4.94
CA ALA A 36 -5.06 3.42 -5.50
C ALA A 36 -4.69 4.53 -4.50
N ARG A 37 -5.06 4.39 -3.22
CA ARG A 37 -4.68 5.32 -2.15
C ARG A 37 -3.17 5.39 -1.93
N VAL A 38 -2.49 4.24 -1.93
CA VAL A 38 -1.03 4.16 -1.76
C VAL A 38 -0.31 4.85 -2.90
N GLN A 39 -0.82 4.72 -4.13
CA GLN A 39 -0.26 5.33 -5.33
C GLN A 39 -0.74 6.78 -5.58
N GLY A 40 -1.58 7.32 -4.71
CA GLY A 40 -2.16 8.66 -4.90
C GLY A 40 -3.06 8.80 -6.13
N LYS A 41 -3.59 7.69 -6.69
CA LYS A 41 -4.44 7.68 -7.89
C LYS A 41 -5.89 7.96 -7.55
N GLU A 42 -6.66 8.34 -8.56
CA GLU A 42 -8.11 8.42 -8.42
C GLU A 42 -8.73 7.05 -8.13
N TYR A 43 -9.84 7.04 -7.38
CA TYR A 43 -10.57 5.81 -7.07
C TYR A 43 -12.02 6.07 -6.68
N ILE A 44 -12.82 5.02 -6.79
CA ILE A 44 -14.22 5.02 -6.33
C ILE A 44 -14.26 4.47 -4.90
N ASN A 45 -14.77 5.27 -3.96
CA ASN A 45 -14.87 4.87 -2.56
C ASN A 45 -15.97 3.80 -2.36
N HIS A 46 -16.06 3.22 -1.16
CA HIS A 46 -17.12 2.30 -0.76
C HIS A 46 -18.53 2.89 -0.93
N LYS A 47 -18.67 4.22 -0.77
CA LYS A 47 -19.91 4.98 -1.00
C LYS A 47 -20.17 5.34 -2.46
N ASN A 48 -19.38 4.82 -3.40
CA ASN A 48 -19.43 5.11 -4.84
C ASN A 48 -19.13 6.57 -5.25
N ASN A 49 -18.54 7.36 -4.35
CA ASN A 49 -18.04 8.68 -4.69
C ASN A 49 -16.65 8.57 -5.36
N GLN A 50 -16.44 9.33 -6.43
CA GLN A 50 -15.13 9.49 -7.05
C GLN A 50 -14.23 10.37 -6.16
N VAL A 51 -13.03 9.87 -5.89
CA VAL A 51 -11.96 10.60 -5.20
C VAL A 51 -10.90 10.88 -6.24
N ASN A 52 -10.55 12.15 -6.40
CA ASN A 52 -9.57 12.59 -7.38
C ASN A 52 -8.15 12.11 -7.04
N LYS A 53 -7.29 12.12 -8.05
CA LYS A 53 -5.85 11.91 -7.89
C LYS A 53 -5.27 12.95 -6.92
N VAL A 54 -4.24 12.55 -6.18
CA VAL A 54 -3.47 13.48 -5.35
C VAL A 54 -2.61 14.36 -6.27
N GLU A 55 -2.78 15.67 -6.11
CA GLU A 55 -1.97 16.69 -6.78
C GLU A 55 -1.21 17.49 -5.73
N ILE A 56 -0.05 18.01 -6.12
CA ILE A 56 0.75 18.88 -5.26
C ILE A 56 0.01 20.21 -5.15
N GLY A 57 -0.52 20.48 -3.95
CA GLY A 57 -1.27 21.69 -3.69
C GLY A 57 -0.40 22.95 -3.56
N PRO A 58 -1.05 24.11 -3.43
CA PRO A 58 -0.37 25.36 -3.14
C PRO A 58 0.32 25.33 -1.77
N ALA A 59 1.13 26.36 -1.49
CA ALA A 59 1.85 26.49 -0.23
C ALA A 59 0.94 26.33 1.01
N CYS A 60 1.38 25.53 1.98
CA CYS A 60 0.65 25.39 3.23
C CYS A 60 0.80 26.62 4.14
N ASN A 61 -0.28 27.05 4.77
CA ASN A 61 -0.29 28.06 5.84
C ASN A 61 0.20 27.50 7.20
N CYS A 62 1.03 26.46 7.14
CA CYS A 62 1.57 25.73 8.28
C CYS A 62 2.59 26.59 9.04
N LYS A 63 2.55 26.61 10.39
CA LYS A 63 3.47 27.42 11.23
C LYS A 63 4.96 27.20 10.93
N LYS A 64 5.31 25.99 10.49
CA LYS A 64 6.69 25.58 10.17
C LYS A 64 7.11 25.93 8.73
N LYS A 65 6.20 26.47 7.92
CA LYS A 65 6.41 26.90 6.53
C LYS A 65 7.22 25.87 5.71
N TRP A 66 6.78 24.60 5.76
CA TRP A 66 7.52 23.50 5.14
C TRP A 66 7.66 23.66 3.63
N TYR A 67 6.66 24.25 2.98
CA TYR A 67 6.65 24.51 1.55
C TYR A 67 7.79 25.47 1.14
N ASP A 68 8.10 26.45 1.98
CA ASP A 68 9.18 27.43 1.74
C ASP A 68 10.58 26.81 1.91
N LYS A 69 10.69 25.66 2.59
CA LYS A 69 11.98 24.97 2.78
C LYS A 69 12.39 24.12 1.60
N VAL A 70 11.44 23.72 0.77
CA VAL A 70 11.69 23.02 -0.50
C VAL A 70 11.34 24.02 -1.58
N THR A 71 12.27 24.89 -1.94
CA THR A 71 12.01 26.03 -2.83
C THR A 71 11.78 25.60 -4.28
N GLU A 72 12.50 24.58 -4.73
CA GLU A 72 12.46 24.11 -6.11
C GLU A 72 11.23 23.24 -6.35
N GLU A 73 10.46 23.56 -7.39
CA GLU A 73 9.26 22.80 -7.75
C GLU A 73 9.62 21.39 -8.25
N GLU A 74 10.73 21.25 -8.96
CA GLU A 74 11.25 19.97 -9.45
C GLU A 74 11.54 19.00 -8.30
N ASP A 75 12.14 19.50 -7.21
CA ASP A 75 12.37 18.71 -6.00
C ASP A 75 11.07 18.23 -5.38
N ARG A 76 10.05 19.09 -5.31
CA ARG A 76 8.73 18.71 -4.78
C ARG A 76 8.14 17.59 -5.62
N ILE A 77 8.10 17.77 -6.94
CA ILE A 77 7.58 16.77 -7.88
C ILE A 77 8.34 15.46 -7.75
N SER A 78 9.67 15.52 -7.66
CA SER A 78 10.55 14.36 -7.50
C SER A 78 10.29 13.62 -6.18
N ILE A 79 10.17 14.33 -5.06
CA ILE A 79 9.89 13.75 -3.74
C ILE A 79 8.53 13.04 -3.74
N PHE A 80 7.48 13.73 -4.20
CA PHE A 80 6.14 13.16 -4.25
C PHE A 80 6.04 11.99 -5.24
N GLY A 81 6.67 12.11 -6.41
CA GLY A 81 6.71 11.04 -7.42
C GLY A 81 7.35 9.77 -6.85
N LYS A 82 8.56 9.88 -6.31
CA LYS A 82 9.26 8.76 -5.65
C LYS A 82 8.43 8.15 -4.53
N PHE A 83 7.76 9.00 -3.73
CA PHE A 83 6.93 8.52 -2.61
C PHE A 83 5.72 7.70 -3.08
N TYR A 84 5.00 8.16 -4.10
CA TYR A 84 3.80 7.49 -4.61
C TYR A 84 4.09 6.28 -5.51
N ASP A 85 5.30 6.16 -6.05
CA ASP A 85 5.73 4.98 -6.81
C ASP A 85 6.04 3.77 -5.91
N MET A 86 6.35 4.00 -4.63
CA MET A 86 6.68 2.96 -3.65
C MET A 86 5.47 2.17 -3.14
N SER A 87 5.69 0.93 -2.71
CA SER A 87 4.69 0.16 -1.97
C SER A 87 4.47 0.72 -0.55
N LYS A 88 3.34 0.39 0.11
CA LYS A 88 3.04 0.91 1.45
C LYS A 88 4.14 0.58 2.47
N ASN A 89 4.71 -0.61 2.39
CA ASN A 89 5.78 -1.04 3.29
C ASN A 89 7.07 -0.25 3.01
N GLU A 90 7.41 -0.04 1.73
CA GLU A 90 8.56 0.79 1.34
C GLU A 90 8.38 2.24 1.79
N GLN A 91 7.19 2.82 1.62
CA GLN A 91 6.86 4.15 2.12
C GLN A 91 7.09 4.24 3.62
N ASP A 92 6.62 3.26 4.40
CA ASP A 92 6.77 3.26 5.85
C ASP A 92 8.24 3.09 6.27
N ILE A 93 9.00 2.24 5.60
CA ILE A 93 10.44 2.06 5.85
C ILE A 93 11.21 3.35 5.51
N TYR A 94 10.90 3.96 4.36
CA TYR A 94 11.50 5.22 3.94
C TYR A 94 11.26 6.31 4.98
N LEU A 95 10.00 6.49 5.43
CA LEU A 95 9.67 7.47 6.46
C LEU A 95 10.36 7.16 7.80
N GLN A 96 10.43 5.90 8.20
CA GLN A 96 11.14 5.49 9.42
C GLN A 96 12.63 5.85 9.36
N GLY A 97 13.27 5.65 8.20
CA GLY A 97 14.68 6.01 8.00
C GLY A 97 14.95 7.52 8.09
N LEU A 98 13.94 8.37 7.85
CA LEU A 98 14.05 9.83 7.95
C LEU A 98 13.76 10.38 9.36
N ILE A 99 13.27 9.55 10.28
CA ILE A 99 12.92 9.99 11.63
C ILE A 99 14.14 9.91 12.54
N GLU A 100 14.64 11.07 12.95
CA GLU A 100 15.69 11.18 13.96
C GLU A 100 15.11 11.16 15.38
N ARG A 101 15.68 10.33 16.26
CA ARG A 101 15.38 10.40 17.69
C ARG A 101 16.09 11.60 18.30
N ARG A 102 15.33 12.51 18.90
CA ARG A 102 15.86 13.65 19.67
C ARG A 102 15.41 13.56 21.11
N ASP A 103 16.30 13.89 22.04
CA ASP A 103 15.97 13.95 23.45
C ASP A 103 14.95 15.05 23.75
N VAL A 104 14.20 14.87 24.84
CA VAL A 104 13.18 15.83 25.25
C VAL A 104 13.84 17.12 25.73
N ALA A 105 13.74 18.18 24.93
CA ALA A 105 14.35 19.47 25.26
C ALA A 105 13.75 20.15 26.50
N ARG A 106 12.44 19.96 26.76
CA ARG A 106 11.77 20.55 27.94
C ARG A 106 10.54 19.74 28.34
N ARG A 107 10.44 19.37 29.62
CA ARG A 107 9.21 18.84 30.23
C ARG A 107 8.41 20.02 30.79
N ARG A 108 7.09 20.08 30.56
CA ARG A 108 6.24 21.08 31.21
C ARG A 108 6.05 20.71 32.68
N SER A 109 6.02 21.70 33.58
CA SER A 109 5.59 21.45 34.96
C SER A 109 4.14 20.99 34.97
N LYS A 110 3.80 20.19 35.99
CA LYS A 110 2.45 19.69 36.19
C LYS A 110 1.53 20.80 36.67
#